data_AF-A0A3D2AJ27-F1
#
_entry.id   AF-A0A3D2AJ27-F1
#
_cell.length_a   1.000
_cell.length_b   1.000
_cell.length_c   1.000
_cell.angle_alpha   90.00
_cell.angle_beta   90.00
_cell.angle_gamma   90.00
#
_symmetry.space_group_name_H-M   'P 1'
#
loop_
_entity.id
_entity.type
_entity.pdbx_description
1 polymer ?
#
loop_
_entity_poly.entity_id
_entity_poly.type
_entity_poly.pdbx_seq_one_letter_code
_entity_poly.pdbx_strand_id
1 'polypeptide(L)'
;MLGVRLDEQLENRLNALAVKIQRAKSYLAKQALTRYIQEEERKQHENELAVARWEEYQETGETVSNEAMTDWLGTWGTDKEQPCPVK
;
A
#
# COMPACT_ATOMS: atom_id res chain seq x y z
N MET A 1 24.76 10.90 -9.13
CA MET A 1 24.55 11.07 -7.68
C MET A 1 23.40 12.07 -7.53
N LEU A 2 22.29 11.68 -6.88
CA LEU A 2 21.14 12.57 -6.67
C LEU A 2 21.44 13.51 -5.50
N GLY A 3 21.36 14.82 -5.73
CA GLY A 3 21.47 15.84 -4.68
C GLY A 3 20.10 16.41 -4.35
N VAL A 4 19.67 16.29 -3.10
CA VAL A 4 18.38 16.83 -2.63
C VAL A 4 18.67 18.04 -1.76
N ARG A 5 18.04 19.18 -2.08
CA ARG A 5 18.08 20.37 -1.22
C ARG A 5 17.10 20.16 -0.07
N LEU A 6 17.60 20.25 1.15
CA LEU A 6 16.78 20.23 2.36
C LEU A 6 16.74 21.66 2.91
N ASP A 7 15.58 22.06 3.43
CA ASP A 7 15.54 23.25 4.26
C ASP A 7 16.30 23.01 5.58
N GLU A 8 16.67 24.10 6.24
CA GLU A 8 17.49 24.08 7.45
C GLU A 8 16.82 23.28 8.59
N GLN A 9 15.49 23.40 8.72
CA GLN A 9 14.74 22.71 9.76
C GLN A 9 14.79 21.19 9.55
N LEU A 10 14.58 20.72 8.32
CA LEU A 10 14.60 19.32 7.95
C LEU A 10 16.00 18.73 8.08
N GLU A 11 17.04 19.46 7.65
CA GLU A 11 18.42 19.03 7.83
C GLU A 11 18.76 18.88 9.32
N ASN A 12 18.40 19.86 10.16
CA ASN A 12 18.64 19.78 11.60
C ASN A 12 17.94 18.58 12.25
N ARG A 13 16.69 18.29 11.86
CA ARG A 13 15.95 17.11 12.33
C ARG A 13 16.60 15.80 11.87
N LEU A 14 17.05 15.73 10.61
CA LEU A 14 17.75 14.57 10.08
C LEU A 14 19.07 14.31 10.81
N ASN A 15 19.81 15.38 11.12
CA ASN A 15 21.09 15.33 11.85
C ASN A 15 20.87 14.80 13.27
N ALA A 16 19.91 15.36 14.00
CA ALA A 16 19.58 14.94 15.35
C ALA A 16 19.13 13.47 15.39
N LEU A 17 18.32 13.04 14.40
CA LEU A 17 17.88 11.65 14.31
C LEU A 17 19.04 10.70 14.00
N ALA A 18 19.90 11.05 13.05
CA ALA A 18 21.09 10.29 12.68
C ALA A 18 22.01 10.03 13.89
N VAL A 19 22.26 11.06 14.70
CA VAL A 19 23.04 10.95 15.95
C VAL A 19 22.34 10.02 16.94
N LYS A 20 21.05 10.22 17.18
CA LYS A 20 20.27 9.44 18.17
C LYS A 20 20.27 7.93 17.87
N ILE A 21 20.18 7.56 16.59
CA ILE A 21 20.13 6.15 16.17
C ILE A 21 21.51 5.60 15.73
N GLN A 22 22.57 6.40 15.80
CA GLN A 22 23.93 6.06 15.41
C GLN A 22 24.05 5.55 13.96
N ARG A 23 23.41 6.23 13.02
CA ARG A 23 23.48 5.92 11.58
C ARG A 23 23.77 7.16 10.75
N ALA A 24 24.39 6.98 9.58
CA ALA A 24 24.69 8.08 8.67
C ALA A 24 23.40 8.74 8.12
N LYS A 25 23.43 10.05 7.87
CA LYS A 25 22.31 10.80 7.25
C LYS A 25 21.86 10.17 5.93
N SER A 26 22.83 9.72 5.12
CA SER A 26 22.58 9.07 3.82
C SER A 26 21.81 7.76 3.96
N TYR A 27 22.03 6.98 5.03
CA TYR A 27 21.27 5.77 5.32
C TYR A 27 19.80 6.11 5.62
N LEU A 28 19.56 7.11 6.45
CA LEU A 28 18.20 7.56 6.78
C LEU A 28 17.48 8.14 5.57
N ALA A 29 18.16 8.96 4.77
CA ALA A 29 17.61 9.51 3.54
C ALA A 29 17.24 8.41 2.54
N LYS A 30 18.12 7.41 2.36
CA LYS A 30 17.83 6.23 1.53
C LYS A 30 16.59 5.50 2.05
N GLN A 31 16.52 5.23 3.35
CA GLN A 31 15.40 4.51 3.96
C GLN A 31 14.07 5.27 3.79
N ALA A 32 14.09 6.60 3.98
CA ALA A 32 12.91 7.44 3.77
C ALA A 32 12.44 7.40 2.32
N LEU A 33 13.37 7.54 1.36
CA LEU A 33 13.07 7.44 -0.07
C LEU A 33 12.52 6.07 -0.44
N THR A 34 13.12 4.98 0.04
CA THR A 34 12.61 3.62 -0.21
C THR A 34 11.17 3.46 0.28
N ARG A 35 10.86 3.92 1.49
CA ARG A 35 9.50 3.84 2.04
C ARG A 35 8.51 4.66 1.24
N TYR A 36 8.89 5.89 0.86
CA TYR A 36 8.03 6.75 0.06
C TYR A 36 7.72 6.13 -1.30
N ILE A 37 8.75 5.64 -2.00
CA ILE A 37 8.58 5.00 -3.31
C ILE A 37 7.67 3.77 -3.20
N GLN A 38 7.90 2.90 -2.21
CA GLN A 38 7.05 1.72 -1.99
C GLN A 38 5.59 2.09 -1.71
N GLU A 39 5.35 3.17 -0.97
CA GLU A 39 4.00 3.65 -0.71
C GLU A 39 3.33 4.17 -1.97
N GLU A 40 4.05 4.96 -2.79
CA GLU A 40 3.52 5.49 -4.04
C GLU A 40 3.26 4.39 -5.07
N GLU A 41 4.18 3.41 -5.20
CA GLU A 41 3.99 2.24 -6.06
C GLU A 41 2.76 1.42 -5.63
N ARG A 42 2.54 1.22 -4.32
CA ARG A 42 1.34 0.54 -3.81
C ARG A 42 0.07 1.30 -4.16
N LYS A 43 0.04 2.62 -3.96
CA LYS A 43 -1.12 3.47 -4.32
C LYS A 43 -1.42 3.39 -5.81
N GLN A 44 -0.39 3.47 -6.64
CA GLN A 44 -0.55 3.39 -8.09
C GLN A 44 -1.10 2.02 -8.50
N HIS A 45 -0.55 0.94 -7.95
CA HIS A 45 -1.03 -0.41 -8.23
C HIS A 45 -2.50 -0.61 -7.80
N GLU A 46 -2.87 -0.11 -6.61
CA GLU A 46 -4.27 -0.14 -6.14
C GLU A 46 -5.20 0.63 -7.07
N ASN A 47 -4.79 1.80 -7.57
CA ASN A 47 -5.56 2.59 -8.53
C ASN A 47 -5.72 1.87 -9.88
N GLU A 48 -4.64 1.31 -10.41
CA GLU A 48 -4.67 0.54 -11.65
C GLU A 48 -5.61 -0.67 -11.53
N LEU A 49 -5.56 -1.40 -10.41
CA LEU A 49 -6.47 -2.49 -10.13
C LEU A 49 -7.93 -2.04 -9.99
N ALA A 50 -8.18 -0.89 -9.36
CA ALA A 50 -9.53 -0.35 -9.21
C ALA A 50 -10.14 0.05 -10.56
N VAL A 51 -9.35 0.72 -11.41
CA VAL A 51 -9.77 1.10 -12.77
C VAL A 51 -10.03 -0.14 -13.62
N ALA A 52 -9.13 -1.12 -13.62
CA ALA A 52 -9.32 -2.35 -14.39
C ALA A 52 -10.59 -3.12 -13.96
N ARG A 53 -10.85 -3.23 -12.65
CA ARG A 53 -12.09 -3.85 -12.14
C ARG A 53 -13.34 -3.07 -12.53
N TRP A 54 -13.25 -1.74 -12.56
CA TRP A 54 -14.35 -0.88 -12.98
C TRP A 54 -14.67 -1.05 -14.47
N GLU A 55 -13.64 -1.06 -15.31
CA GLU A 55 -13.78 -1.31 -16.76
C GLU A 55 -14.41 -2.67 -17.04
N GLU A 56 -13.93 -3.73 -16.39
CA GLU A 56 -14.49 -5.08 -16.52
C GLU A 56 -15.97 -5.13 -16.11
N TYR A 57 -16.35 -4.47 -15.01
CA TYR A 57 -17.74 -4.37 -14.60
C TYR A 57 -18.60 -3.59 -15.61
N GLN A 58 -18.08 -2.52 -16.21
CA GLN A 58 -18.79 -1.79 -17.27
C GLN A 58 -19.05 -2.66 -18.50
N GLU A 59 -18.14 -3.60 -18.81
CA GLU A 59 -18.26 -4.51 -19.96
C GLU A 59 -19.16 -5.71 -19.68
N THR A 60 -19.03 -6.37 -18.51
CA THR A 60 -19.71 -7.64 -18.22
C THR A 60 -20.93 -7.50 -17.31
N GLY A 61 -20.96 -6.48 -16.45
CA GLY A 61 -21.92 -6.36 -15.36
C GLY A 61 -21.75 -7.40 -14.24
N GLU A 62 -20.72 -8.24 -14.29
CA GLU A 62 -20.48 -9.30 -13.31
C GLU A 62 -20.10 -8.73 -11.94
N THR A 63 -20.77 -9.20 -10.90
CA THR A 63 -20.52 -8.79 -9.51
C THR A 63 -20.77 -9.95 -8.56
N VAL A 64 -20.07 -9.94 -7.43
CA VAL A 64 -20.42 -10.80 -6.30
C VAL A 64 -21.51 -10.11 -5.48
N SER A 65 -22.61 -10.81 -5.20
CA SER A 65 -23.67 -10.27 -4.36
C SER A 65 -23.23 -10.14 -2.90
N ASN A 66 -23.76 -9.14 -2.20
CA ASN A 66 -23.48 -8.95 -0.78
C ASN A 66 -23.90 -10.18 0.06
N GLU A 67 -24.97 -10.87 -0.33
CA GLU A 67 -25.44 -12.09 0.33
C GLU A 67 -24.42 -13.22 0.21
N ALA A 68 -23.96 -13.52 -1.01
CA ALA A 68 -22.93 -14.55 -1.23
C ALA A 68 -21.63 -14.26 -0.47
N MET A 69 -21.24 -12.98 -0.40
CA MET A 69 -20.08 -12.55 0.36
C MET A 69 -20.28 -12.73 1.87
N THR A 70 -21.46 -12.35 2.39
CA THR A 70 -21.78 -12.44 3.82
C THR A 70 -21.88 -13.90 4.28
N ASP A 71 -22.50 -14.76 3.48
CA ASP A 71 -22.60 -16.19 3.73
C ASP A 71 -21.21 -16.82 3.80
N TRP A 72 -20.34 -16.50 2.84
CA TRP A 72 -18.95 -16.97 2.86
C TRP A 72 -18.18 -16.50 4.10
N LEU A 73 -18.23 -15.20 4.41
CA LEU A 73 -17.57 -14.64 5.59
C LEU A 73 -18.09 -15.27 6.89
N GLY A 74 -19.36 -15.66 6.95
CA GLY A 74 -19.97 -16.35 8.08
C GLY A 74 -19.41 -17.76 8.33
N THR A 75 -18.75 -18.37 7.33
CA THR A 75 -18.14 -19.70 7.47
C THR A 75 -16.69 -19.67 7.96
N TRP A 76 -16.04 -18.51 7.97
CA TRP A 76 -14.65 -18.36 8.37
C TRP A 76 -14.40 -18.79 9.82
N GLY A 77 -13.34 -19.58 10.04
CA GLY A 77 -13.00 -20.07 11.37
C GLY A 77 -13.91 -21.19 11.89
N THR A 78 -14.72 -21.79 11.01
CA THR A 78 -15.54 -22.98 11.30
C THR A 78 -15.02 -24.19 10.55
N ASP A 79 -15.43 -25.39 10.97
CA ASP A 79 -15.13 -26.64 10.24
C ASP A 79 -15.80 -26.71 8.85
N LYS A 80 -16.62 -25.71 8.48
CA LYS A 80 -17.39 -25.65 7.24
C LYS A 80 -17.01 -24.45 6.37
N GLU A 81 -15.77 -23.96 6.47
CA GLU A 81 -15.29 -22.84 5.66
C GLU A 81 -15.49 -23.12 4.16
N GLN A 82 -16.19 -22.20 3.49
CA GLN A 82 -16.56 -22.31 2.08
C GLN A 82 -15.53 -21.62 1.17
N PRO A 83 -15.47 -21.97 -0.13
CA PRO A 83 -14.64 -21.25 -1.09
C PRO A 83 -15.13 -19.81 -1.28
N CYS A 84 -14.21 -18.90 -1.58
CA CYS A 84 -14.53 -17.50 -1.88
C CYS A 84 -15.51 -17.42 -3.07
N PRO A 85 -16.61 -16.66 -2.95
CA PRO A 85 -17.53 -16.46 -4.05
C PRO A 85 -16.83 -15.74 -5.21
N VAL A 86 -17.06 -16.23 -6.42
CA VAL A 86 -16.56 -15.65 -7.66
C VAL A 86 -17.68 -14.83 -8.30
N LYS A 87 -17.31 -13.74 -8.96
CA LYS A 87 -18.23 -12.96 -9.81
C LYS A 87 -18.54 -13.72 -11.09
#